data_AF-A0A8K0D5R5-F1
#
_entry.id   AF-A0A8K0D5R5-F1
#
_cell.length_a   1.000
_cell.length_b   1.000
_cell.length_c   1.000
_cell.angle_alpha   90.00
_cell.angle_beta   90.00
_cell.angle_gamma   90.00
#
_symmetry.space_group_name_H-M   'P 1'
#
loop_
_entity.id
_entity.type
_entity.pdbx_description
1 polymer ?
#
loop_
_entity_poly.entity_id
_entity_poly.type
_entity_poly.pdbx_seq_one_letter_code
_entity_poly.pdbx_strand_id
1 'polypeptide(L)'
;MEIFKECVCPTEQISVDISTTQVSKETEDLEEIDKDELIEDEFVPHNKIWQEISDQFDEQRRQIEQYRLSKAAECEVPLNPAVEFLEKSVFPLLIPHILVATVNKANELECTEHQKSAFNSIDFIAEMLWNLNPKHPERKTKWTYIFDVKWANKWLKDHPRPFYPFSWIWSKDYAATKIQAAMRGHWVRCRKDVQEMRQFWKTLAKEKKTEAKN
;
A
#
# COMPACT_ATOMS: atom_id res chain seq x y z
N MET A 1 -34.63 -19.07 -25.36
CA MET A 1 -33.31 -19.53 -25.83
C MET A 1 -32.81 -18.47 -26.78
N GLU A 2 -32.19 -17.43 -26.24
CA GLU A 2 -31.60 -16.34 -27.02
C GLU A 2 -30.10 -16.56 -27.07
N ILE A 3 -29.59 -16.59 -28.30
CA ILE A 3 -28.21 -16.92 -28.63
C ILE A 3 -27.36 -15.72 -28.23
N PHE A 4 -26.52 -15.90 -27.19
CA PHE A 4 -25.45 -14.97 -26.88
C PHE A 4 -24.53 -14.88 -28.11
N LYS A 5 -24.59 -13.76 -28.84
CA LYS A 5 -23.55 -13.44 -29.81
C LYS A 5 -22.33 -12.99 -29.03
N GLU A 6 -21.40 -13.92 -28.83
CA GLU A 6 -20.05 -13.61 -28.39
C GLU A 6 -19.43 -12.62 -29.39
N CYS A 7 -19.07 -11.45 -28.88
CA CYS A 7 -18.25 -10.51 -29.63
C CYS A 7 -16.83 -11.09 -29.64
N VAL A 8 -16.46 -11.73 -30.75
CA VAL A 8 -15.09 -12.21 -30.98
C VAL A 8 -14.24 -11.02 -31.38
N CYS A 9 -13.73 -10.28 -30.40
CA CYS A 9 -12.61 -9.38 -30.67
C CYS A 9 -11.38 -10.26 -30.98
N PRO A 10 -10.62 -9.99 -32.06
CA PRO A 10 -9.34 -10.63 -32.28
C PRO A 10 -8.46 -10.30 -31.07
N THR A 11 -8.28 -11.28 -30.20
CA THR A 11 -7.24 -11.18 -29.17
C THR A 11 -5.95 -11.50 -29.92
N GLU A 12 -5.37 -10.49 -30.56
CA GLU A 12 -3.95 -10.55 -30.86
C GLU A 12 -3.26 -10.63 -29.50
N GLN A 13 -2.90 -11.84 -29.13
CA GLN A 13 -1.95 -12.10 -28.07
C GLN A 13 -0.67 -11.38 -28.49
N ILE A 14 -0.48 -10.16 -28.00
CA ILE A 14 0.86 -9.61 -27.89
C ILE A 14 1.52 -10.48 -26.82
N SER A 15 2.14 -11.57 -27.28
CA SER A 15 3.16 -12.27 -26.52
C SER A 15 4.29 -11.27 -26.32
N VAL A 16 4.21 -10.50 -25.24
CA VAL A 16 5.42 -9.92 -24.67
C VAL A 16 6.16 -11.12 -24.13
N ASP A 17 7.05 -11.67 -24.94
CA ASP A 17 8.06 -12.61 -24.49
C ASP A 17 8.87 -11.87 -23.42
N ILE A 18 8.52 -12.09 -22.16
CA ILE A 18 9.44 -11.90 -21.04
C ILE A 18 10.40 -13.08 -21.11
N SER A 19 11.13 -13.20 -22.23
CA SER A 19 12.29 -14.05 -22.30
C SER A 19 13.34 -13.37 -21.46
N THR A 20 13.48 -13.86 -20.23
CA THR A 20 14.72 -13.87 -19.45
C THR A 20 15.88 -13.73 -20.42
N THR A 21 16.54 -12.56 -20.43
CA THR A 21 17.77 -12.36 -21.17
C THR A 21 18.70 -13.48 -20.76
N GLN A 22 18.85 -14.46 -21.66
CA GLN A 22 19.78 -15.54 -21.46
C GLN A 22 21.16 -14.89 -21.50
N VAL A 23 21.84 -14.96 -20.36
CA VAL A 23 23.29 -14.72 -20.29
C VAL A 23 23.93 -15.88 -21.05
N SER A 24 24.08 -15.73 -22.37
CA SER A 24 24.91 -16.59 -23.18
C SER A 24 26.36 -16.33 -22.81
N LYS A 25 27.02 -17.40 -22.35
CA LYS A 25 28.48 -17.48 -22.31
C LYS A 25 28.96 -17.65 -23.75
N GLU A 26 29.38 -16.57 -24.37
CA GLU A 26 30.27 -16.59 -25.53
C GLU A 26 31.60 -16.00 -25.07
N THR A 27 32.47 -16.88 -24.60
CA THR A 27 33.90 -16.64 -24.52
C THR A 27 34.50 -17.26 -25.78
N GLU A 28 34.83 -16.43 -26.76
CA GLU A 28 35.89 -16.59 -27.76
C GLU A 28 35.60 -15.59 -28.88
N ASP A 29 36.32 -14.46 -28.80
CA ASP A 29 36.94 -13.73 -29.90
C ASP A 29 37.15 -12.30 -29.40
N LEU A 30 38.31 -12.09 -28.76
CA LEU A 30 38.83 -10.75 -28.50
C LEU A 30 39.32 -10.20 -29.84
N GLU A 31 38.37 -9.75 -30.65
CA GLU A 31 38.66 -8.83 -31.73
C GLU A 31 39.20 -7.53 -31.11
N GLU A 32 40.29 -7.08 -31.72
CA GLU A 32 41.06 -5.91 -31.39
C GLU A 32 40.15 -4.69 -31.46
N ILE A 33 39.68 -4.20 -30.30
CA ILE A 33 38.91 -2.96 -30.23
C ILE A 33 39.86 -1.84 -30.66
N ASP A 34 39.64 -1.30 -31.86
CA ASP A 34 40.32 -0.10 -32.35
C ASP A 34 40.15 1.00 -31.30
N LYS A 35 41.29 1.50 -30.79
CA LYS A 35 41.34 2.54 -29.74
C LYS A 35 40.80 3.90 -30.22
N ASP A 36 40.40 4.00 -31.48
CA ASP A 36 39.88 5.20 -32.12
C ASP A 36 38.34 5.30 -32.04
N GLU A 37 37.65 4.31 -31.46
CA GLU A 37 36.22 4.35 -31.16
C GLU A 37 35.91 4.40 -29.65
N LEU A 38 36.80 5.02 -28.87
CA LEU A 38 36.39 5.65 -27.61
C LEU A 38 35.56 6.88 -27.95
N ILE A 39 34.29 6.66 -28.30
CA ILE A 39 33.27 7.70 -28.29
C ILE A 39 33.30 8.24 -26.86
N GLU A 40 33.87 9.43 -26.69
CA GLU A 40 33.70 10.19 -25.47
C GLU A 40 32.19 10.33 -25.29
N ASP A 41 31.61 9.61 -24.33
CA ASP A 41 30.21 9.80 -23.95
C ASP A 41 30.04 11.29 -23.68
N GLU A 42 29.46 12.01 -24.64
CA GLU A 42 29.25 13.44 -24.53
C GLU A 42 28.54 13.65 -23.20
N PHE A 43 29.11 14.49 -22.33
CA PHE A 43 28.51 14.76 -21.03
C PHE A 43 27.12 15.37 -21.24
N VAL A 44 26.08 14.52 -21.22
CA VAL A 44 24.70 14.95 -21.36
C VAL A 44 24.29 15.51 -20.01
N PRO A 45 23.95 16.81 -19.93
CA PRO A 45 23.50 17.41 -18.70
C PRO A 45 22.29 16.64 -18.15
N HIS A 46 22.30 16.29 -16.86
CA HIS A 46 21.25 15.48 -16.22
C HIS A 46 19.83 16.04 -16.46
N ASN A 47 19.67 17.36 -16.53
CA ASN A 47 18.40 18.00 -16.88
C ASN A 47 17.92 17.69 -18.31
N LYS A 48 18.82 17.51 -19.27
CA LYS A 48 18.49 17.14 -20.66
C LYS A 48 17.98 15.70 -20.74
N ILE A 49 18.56 14.80 -19.94
CA ILE A 49 18.10 13.41 -19.80
C ILE A 49 16.67 13.37 -19.22
N TRP A 50 16.39 14.14 -18.15
CA TRP A 50 15.04 14.18 -17.58
C TRP A 50 14.00 14.78 -18.51
N GLN A 51 14.37 15.81 -19.28
CA GLN A 51 13.49 16.38 -20.30
C GLN A 51 13.16 15.33 -21.36
N GLU A 52 14.17 14.62 -21.85
CA GLU A 52 13.98 13.56 -22.83
C GLU A 52 13.09 12.42 -22.31
N ILE A 53 13.29 11.98 -21.05
CA ILE A 53 12.43 10.98 -20.41
C ILE A 53 10.98 11.48 -20.30
N SER A 54 10.79 12.76 -19.91
CA SER A 54 9.44 13.35 -19.80
C SER A 54 8.76 13.43 -21.17
N ASP A 55 9.50 13.88 -22.19
CA ASP A 55 9.00 14.01 -23.56
C ASP A 55 8.67 12.64 -24.16
N GLN A 56 9.52 11.63 -23.92
CA GLN A 56 9.26 10.23 -24.30
C GLN A 56 8.01 9.68 -23.60
N PHE A 57 7.85 9.94 -22.30
CA PHE A 57 6.68 9.52 -21.55
C PHE A 57 5.39 10.19 -22.05
N ASP A 58 5.44 11.48 -22.34
CA ASP A 58 4.30 12.23 -22.87
C ASP A 58 3.94 11.81 -24.30
N GLU A 59 4.94 11.48 -25.13
CA GLU A 59 4.73 10.89 -26.46
C GLU A 59 4.09 9.50 -26.35
N GLN A 60 4.58 8.63 -25.46
CA GLN A 60 3.96 7.33 -25.20
C GLN A 60 2.51 7.48 -24.73
N ARG A 61 2.22 8.43 -23.83
CA ARG A 61 0.83 8.72 -23.41
C ARG A 61 -0.02 9.19 -24.57
N ARG A 62 0.50 10.06 -25.45
CA ARG A 62 -0.20 10.52 -26.65
C ARG A 62 -0.49 9.37 -27.61
N GLN A 63 0.46 8.46 -27.83
CA GLN A 63 0.26 7.27 -28.65
C GLN A 63 -0.80 6.34 -28.07
N ILE A 64 -0.78 6.09 -26.76
CA ILE A 64 -1.81 5.31 -26.06
C ILE A 64 -3.18 5.97 -26.25
N GLU A 65 -3.28 7.29 -26.07
CA GLU A 65 -4.55 7.99 -26.20
C GLU A 65 -5.05 8.00 -27.65
N GLN A 66 -4.17 8.18 -28.63
CA GLN A 66 -4.50 8.04 -30.05
C GLN A 66 -4.99 6.64 -30.39
N TYR A 67 -4.35 5.60 -29.86
CA TYR A 67 -4.79 4.21 -30.01
C TYR A 67 -6.17 3.98 -29.36
N ARG A 68 -6.40 4.54 -28.16
CA ARG A 68 -7.70 4.46 -27.50
C ARG A 68 -8.79 5.16 -28.30
N LEU A 69 -8.50 6.33 -28.88
CA LEU A 69 -9.43 7.07 -29.73
C LEU A 69 -9.72 6.32 -31.04
N SER A 70 -8.71 5.75 -31.70
CA SER A 70 -8.91 4.96 -32.92
C SER A 70 -9.73 3.70 -32.64
N LYS A 71 -9.49 3.02 -31.51
CA LYS A 71 -10.25 1.83 -31.09
C LYS A 71 -11.62 2.13 -30.50
N ALA A 72 -11.81 3.27 -29.84
CA ALA A 72 -13.12 3.68 -29.32
C ALA A 72 -14.15 3.88 -30.45
N ALA A 73 -13.70 4.27 -31.65
CA ALA A 73 -14.55 4.35 -32.83
C ALA A 73 -14.90 2.98 -33.44
N GLU A 74 -14.07 1.95 -33.22
CA GLU A 74 -14.26 0.60 -33.77
C GLU A 74 -15.14 -0.30 -32.88
N CYS A 75 -15.22 -0.01 -31.58
CA CYS A 75 -15.98 -0.81 -30.61
C CYS A 75 -17.16 -0.02 -30.05
N GLU A 76 -18.37 -0.31 -30.52
CA GLU A 76 -19.57 -0.08 -29.73
C GLU A 76 -19.52 -1.04 -28.53
N VAL A 77 -18.98 -0.56 -27.40
CA VAL A 77 -19.00 -1.34 -26.16
C VAL A 77 -20.47 -1.56 -25.82
N PRO A 78 -20.96 -2.82 -25.81
CA PRO A 78 -22.36 -3.08 -25.49
C PRO A 78 -22.63 -2.51 -24.11
N LEU A 79 -23.68 -1.70 -24.01
CA LEU A 79 -24.03 -1.01 -22.77
C LEU A 79 -24.24 -2.05 -21.68
N ASN A 80 -23.28 -2.17 -20.76
CA ASN A 80 -23.39 -3.10 -19.66
C ASN A 80 -24.27 -2.44 -18.59
N PRO A 81 -25.45 -3.02 -18.26
CA PRO A 81 -26.34 -2.44 -17.26
C PRO A 81 -25.68 -2.23 -15.89
N ALA A 82 -24.67 -3.05 -15.55
CA ALA A 82 -23.91 -2.89 -14.32
C ALA A 82 -23.03 -1.63 -14.33
N VAL A 83 -22.40 -1.30 -15.46
CA VAL A 83 -21.55 -0.11 -15.60
C VAL A 83 -22.39 1.15 -15.52
N GLU A 84 -23.53 1.17 -16.21
CA GLU A 84 -24.48 2.28 -16.16
C GLU A 84 -25.01 2.52 -14.74
N PHE A 85 -25.28 1.44 -13.98
CA PHE A 85 -25.66 1.55 -12.57
C PHE A 85 -24.55 2.17 -11.72
N LEU A 86 -23.30 1.75 -11.91
CA LEU A 86 -22.15 2.29 -11.17
C LEU A 86 -21.94 3.77 -11.47
N GLU A 87 -21.96 4.16 -12.74
CA GLU A 87 -21.80 5.54 -13.20
C GLU A 87 -22.90 6.46 -12.68
N LYS A 88 -24.15 5.99 -12.63
CA LYS A 88 -25.28 6.80 -12.18
C LYS A 88 -25.46 6.82 -10.67
N SER A 89 -25.17 5.72 -9.98
CA SER A 89 -25.56 5.54 -8.57
C SER A 89 -24.40 5.57 -7.59
N VAL A 90 -23.24 5.01 -7.96
CA VAL A 90 -22.13 4.79 -7.02
C VAL A 90 -21.04 5.85 -7.20
N PHE A 91 -20.58 6.08 -8.42
CA PHE A 91 -19.48 7.01 -8.73
C PHE A 91 -19.75 8.47 -8.34
N PRO A 92 -20.95 9.04 -8.50
CA PRO A 92 -21.22 10.42 -8.10
C PRO A 92 -21.08 10.65 -6.60
N LEU A 93 -21.28 9.61 -5.79
CA LEU A 93 -21.04 9.66 -4.35
C LEU A 93 -19.58 9.32 -4.00
N LEU A 94 -19.05 8.28 -4.62
CA LEU A 94 -17.76 7.70 -4.29
C LEU A 94 -16.60 8.64 -4.64
N ILE A 95 -16.54 9.14 -5.87
CA ILE A 95 -15.38 9.89 -6.36
C ILE A 95 -15.25 11.27 -5.68
N PRO A 96 -16.21 12.20 -5.79
CA PRO A 96 -16.01 13.57 -5.32
C PRO A 96 -16.04 13.71 -3.81
N HIS A 97 -16.71 12.81 -3.09
CA HIS A 97 -16.88 12.93 -1.64
C HIS A 97 -15.99 11.97 -0.86
N ILE A 98 -16.02 10.68 -1.20
CA ILE A 98 -15.39 9.65 -0.36
C ILE A 98 -13.91 9.51 -0.68
N LEU A 99 -13.56 9.33 -1.96
CA LEU A 99 -12.18 9.15 -2.38
C LEU A 99 -11.36 10.42 -2.14
N VAL A 100 -11.89 11.59 -2.50
CA VAL A 100 -11.23 12.88 -2.22
C VAL A 100 -11.02 13.07 -0.71
N ALA A 101 -12.02 12.81 0.13
CA ALA A 101 -11.86 12.90 1.58
C ALA A 101 -10.83 11.90 2.12
N THR A 102 -10.77 10.69 1.55
CA THR A 102 -9.79 9.67 1.92
C THR A 102 -8.37 10.11 1.59
N VAL A 103 -8.16 10.70 0.41
CA VAL A 103 -6.85 11.23 -0.01
C VAL A 103 -6.44 12.42 0.86
N ASN A 104 -7.35 13.35 1.12
CA ASN A 104 -7.10 14.47 2.03
C ASN A 104 -6.71 13.97 3.42
N LYS A 105 -7.43 12.96 3.93
CA LYS A 105 -7.13 12.38 5.24
C LYS A 105 -5.78 11.66 5.26
N ALA A 106 -5.43 10.95 4.19
CA ALA A 106 -4.13 10.31 4.04
C ALA A 106 -3.00 11.34 4.02
N ASN A 107 -3.23 12.50 3.39
CA ASN A 107 -2.27 13.60 3.35
C ASN A 107 -2.10 14.26 4.73
N GLU A 108 -3.20 14.53 5.44
CA GLU A 108 -3.17 15.04 6.83
C GLU A 108 -2.38 14.13 7.79
N LEU A 109 -2.39 12.83 7.52
CA LEU A 109 -1.71 11.81 8.32
C LEU A 109 -0.33 11.41 7.76
N GLU A 110 0.21 12.17 6.78
CA GLU A 110 1.51 11.93 6.14
C GLU A 110 1.69 10.48 5.62
N CYS A 111 0.57 9.83 5.27
CA CYS A 111 0.56 8.44 4.81
C CYS A 111 1.08 8.30 3.38
N THR A 112 1.09 9.40 2.63
CA THR A 112 1.68 9.49 1.29
C THR A 112 3.20 9.54 1.32
N GLU A 113 3.78 10.08 2.41
CA GLU A 113 5.22 10.18 2.61
C GLU A 113 5.81 8.90 3.22
N HIS A 114 5.03 8.24 4.09
CA HIS A 114 5.47 7.05 4.81
C HIS A 114 4.72 5.81 4.33
N GLN A 115 5.45 4.82 3.79
CA GLN A 115 4.88 3.55 3.30
C GLN A 115 4.06 2.77 4.36
N LYS A 116 4.33 3.00 5.66
CA LYS A 116 3.73 2.27 6.77
C LYS A 116 2.99 3.25 7.67
N SER A 117 1.67 3.10 7.76
CA SER A 117 0.80 3.95 8.58
C SER A 117 -0.25 3.10 9.32
N ALA A 118 -0.72 3.58 10.47
CA ALA A 118 -1.88 3.03 11.16
C ALA A 118 -3.21 3.37 10.47
N PHE A 119 -3.21 4.33 9.53
CA PHE A 119 -4.41 4.70 8.79
C PHE A 119 -4.79 3.61 7.78
N ASN A 120 -6.00 3.07 7.94
CA ASN A 120 -6.58 2.15 6.97
C ASN A 120 -7.63 2.86 6.11
N SER A 121 -7.29 3.12 4.86
CA SER A 121 -8.18 3.81 3.91
C SER A 121 -9.47 3.04 3.65
N ILE A 122 -9.44 1.71 3.65
CA ILE A 122 -10.63 0.88 3.42
C ILE A 122 -11.63 1.03 4.57
N ASP A 123 -11.16 1.06 5.82
CA ASP A 123 -12.03 1.25 6.98
C ASP A 123 -12.67 2.65 6.95
N PHE A 124 -11.92 3.68 6.56
CA PHE A 124 -12.43 5.03 6.40
C PHE A 124 -13.47 5.13 5.27
N ILE A 125 -13.20 4.52 4.11
CA ILE A 125 -14.15 4.45 2.99
C ILE A 125 -15.44 3.74 3.43
N ALA A 126 -15.32 2.61 4.13
CA ALA A 126 -16.47 1.86 4.63
C ALA A 126 -17.32 2.67 5.62
N GLU A 127 -16.68 3.43 6.51
CA GLU A 127 -17.36 4.37 7.41
C GLU A 127 -18.13 5.44 6.65
N MET A 128 -17.48 6.07 5.68
CA MET A 128 -18.10 7.12 4.86
C MET A 128 -19.28 6.56 4.05
N LEU A 129 -19.12 5.40 3.42
CA LEU A 129 -20.20 4.73 2.67
C LEU A 129 -21.40 4.40 3.56
N TRP A 130 -21.16 3.95 4.79
CA TRP A 130 -22.23 3.60 5.73
C TRP A 130 -23.01 4.84 6.19
N ASN A 131 -22.31 5.92 6.53
CA ASN A 131 -22.91 7.15 7.07
C ASN A 131 -23.52 8.04 5.98
N LEU A 132 -22.97 8.04 4.76
CA LEU A 132 -23.45 8.84 3.63
C LEU A 132 -24.46 8.10 2.74
N ASN A 133 -25.03 6.99 3.21
CA ASN A 133 -25.99 6.23 2.44
C ASN A 133 -27.27 7.05 2.17
N PRO A 134 -27.62 7.35 0.89
CA PRO A 134 -28.81 8.15 0.57
C PRO A 134 -30.14 7.54 1.03
N LYS A 135 -30.19 6.22 1.20
CA LYS A 135 -31.38 5.51 1.70
C LYS A 135 -31.60 5.69 3.21
N HIS A 136 -30.58 6.16 3.92
CA HIS A 136 -30.56 6.30 5.38
C HIS A 136 -29.98 7.67 5.79
N PRO A 137 -30.67 8.77 5.45
CA PRO A 137 -30.18 10.12 5.71
C PRO A 137 -29.98 10.42 7.21
N GLU A 138 -30.68 9.71 8.10
CA GLU A 138 -30.55 9.84 9.55
C GLU A 138 -29.13 9.52 10.06
N ARG A 139 -28.38 8.69 9.32
CA ARG A 139 -27.01 8.29 9.70
C ARG A 139 -26.00 9.41 9.49
N LYS A 140 -26.26 10.32 8.55
CA LYS A 140 -25.44 11.51 8.36
C LYS A 140 -25.51 12.43 9.58
N THR A 141 -26.67 12.52 10.23
CA THR A 141 -26.87 13.30 11.46
C THR A 141 -26.25 12.60 12.67
N LYS A 142 -26.36 11.27 12.75
CA LYS A 142 -25.75 10.47 13.81
C LYS A 142 -24.56 9.68 13.26
N TRP A 143 -23.45 10.38 13.08
CA TRP A 143 -22.22 9.77 12.57
C TRP A 143 -21.76 8.63 13.49
N THR A 144 -21.63 7.44 12.92
CA THR A 144 -21.23 6.23 13.66
C THR A 144 -19.89 5.75 13.16
N TYR A 145 -18.95 5.53 14.07
CA TYR A 145 -17.64 4.98 13.74
C TYR A 145 -17.77 3.52 13.27
N ILE A 146 -16.96 3.09 12.30
CA ILE A 146 -17.13 1.77 11.65
C ILE A 146 -17.09 0.60 12.64
N PHE A 147 -16.26 0.68 13.69
CA PHE A 147 -16.15 -0.39 14.69
C PHE A 147 -17.29 -0.40 15.73
N ASP A 148 -18.09 0.67 15.79
CA ASP A 148 -19.29 0.76 16.62
C ASP A 148 -20.54 0.26 15.88
N VAL A 149 -20.45 0.04 14.56
CA VAL A 149 -21.54 -0.51 13.79
C VAL A 149 -21.79 -1.96 14.21
N LYS A 150 -23.05 -2.28 14.57
CA LYS A 150 -23.43 -3.57 15.17
C LYS A 150 -22.93 -4.80 14.39
N TRP A 151 -23.07 -4.78 13.06
CA TRP A 151 -22.66 -5.91 12.23
C TRP A 151 -21.13 -6.03 12.18
N ALA A 152 -20.40 -4.92 12.09
CA ALA A 152 -18.94 -4.90 12.06
C ALA A 152 -18.38 -5.36 13.41
N ASN A 153 -18.95 -4.87 14.51
CA ASN A 153 -18.57 -5.28 15.86
C ASN A 153 -18.78 -6.78 16.09
N LYS A 154 -19.93 -7.33 15.66
CA LYS A 154 -20.21 -8.76 15.76
C LYS A 154 -19.19 -9.57 14.95
N TRP A 155 -18.92 -9.15 13.71
CA TRP A 155 -17.95 -9.83 12.85
C TRP A 155 -16.53 -9.85 13.44
N LEU A 156 -16.09 -8.73 14.03
CA LEU A 156 -14.74 -8.61 14.61
C LEU A 156 -14.56 -9.39 15.91
N LYS A 157 -15.65 -9.77 16.59
CA LYS A 157 -15.59 -10.68 17.75
C LYS A 157 -15.26 -12.10 17.31
N ASP A 158 -15.88 -12.54 16.23
CA ASP A 158 -15.65 -13.88 15.68
C ASP A 158 -14.33 -13.93 14.88
N HIS A 159 -13.92 -12.81 14.28
CA HIS A 159 -12.72 -12.67 13.44
C HIS A 159 -11.87 -11.48 13.88
N PRO A 160 -11.07 -11.60 14.95
CA PRO A 160 -10.22 -10.52 15.41
C PRO A 160 -9.18 -10.16 14.35
N ARG A 161 -9.00 -8.86 14.09
CA ARG A 161 -7.97 -8.38 13.17
C ARG A 161 -6.58 -8.59 13.77
N PRO A 162 -5.55 -8.85 12.95
CA PRO A 162 -4.17 -8.87 13.43
C PRO A 162 -3.78 -7.50 13.99
N PHE A 163 -2.96 -7.50 15.04
CA PHE A 163 -2.48 -6.27 15.66
C PHE A 163 -1.46 -5.58 14.75
N TYR A 164 -1.64 -4.27 14.52
CA TYR A 164 -0.67 -3.49 13.77
C TYR A 164 0.65 -3.36 14.56
N PRO A 165 1.82 -3.41 13.91
CA PRO A 165 3.08 -3.16 14.59
C PRO A 165 3.06 -1.80 15.32
N PHE A 166 3.63 -1.75 16.54
CA PHE A 166 3.68 -0.50 17.32
C PHE A 166 4.39 0.65 16.60
N SER A 167 5.33 0.33 15.71
CA SER A 167 6.00 1.32 14.87
C SER A 167 5.07 2.06 13.91
N TRP A 168 3.90 1.50 13.58
CA TRP A 168 2.90 2.14 12.71
C TRP A 168 1.93 3.01 13.51
N ILE A 169 1.68 2.64 14.77
CA ILE A 169 0.67 3.26 15.63
C ILE A 169 1.26 4.44 16.43
N TRP A 170 2.51 4.31 16.90
CA TRP A 170 3.10 5.29 17.78
C TRP A 170 3.58 6.52 17.02
N SER A 171 3.21 7.70 17.53
CA SER A 171 3.87 8.94 17.12
C SER A 171 5.36 8.90 17.50
N LYS A 172 6.17 9.67 16.77
CA LYS A 172 7.62 9.77 17.01
C LYS A 172 7.93 10.11 18.48
N ASP A 173 7.20 11.08 19.06
CA ASP A 173 7.39 11.51 20.46
C ASP A 173 7.02 10.43 21.47
N TYR A 174 5.92 9.72 21.23
CA TYR A 174 5.47 8.65 22.11
C TYR A 174 6.43 7.46 22.06
N ALA A 175 6.87 7.08 20.85
CA ALA A 175 7.88 6.05 20.65
C ALA A 175 9.20 6.42 21.34
N ALA A 176 9.68 7.66 21.19
CA ALA A 176 10.88 8.16 21.87
C ALA A 176 10.74 8.04 23.39
N THR A 177 9.61 8.45 23.96
CA THR A 177 9.34 8.33 25.39
C THR A 177 9.40 6.87 25.86
N LYS A 178 8.82 5.94 25.09
CA LYS A 178 8.84 4.51 25.41
C LYS A 178 10.25 3.92 25.33
N ILE A 179 11.01 4.27 24.30
CA ILE A 179 12.40 3.83 24.13
C ILE A 179 13.26 4.37 25.28
N GLN A 180 13.15 5.66 25.59
CA GLN A 180 13.89 6.30 26.69
C GLN A 180 13.54 5.68 28.05
N ALA A 181 12.26 5.39 28.32
CA ALA A 181 11.84 4.71 29.54
C ALA A 181 12.43 3.29 29.63
N ALA A 182 12.39 2.53 28.53
CA ALA A 182 12.97 1.19 28.46
C ALA A 182 14.49 1.21 28.68
N MET A 183 15.19 2.18 28.07
CA MET A 183 16.63 2.35 28.21
C MET A 183 17.04 2.75 29.63
N ARG A 184 16.34 3.71 30.25
CA ARG A 184 16.57 4.05 31.66
C ARG A 184 16.40 2.83 32.57
N GLY A 185 15.34 2.05 32.37
CA GLY A 185 15.13 0.80 33.10
C GLY A 185 16.18 -0.27 32.81
N HIS A 186 16.67 -0.37 31.58
CA HIS A 186 17.76 -1.27 31.21
C HIS A 186 19.06 -0.87 31.91
N TRP A 187 19.46 0.40 31.87
CA TRP A 187 20.67 0.88 32.52
C TRP A 187 20.67 0.65 34.02
N VAL A 188 19.54 0.91 34.71
CA VAL A 188 19.41 0.58 36.14
C VAL A 188 19.59 -0.91 36.37
N ARG A 189 19.01 -1.77 35.51
CA ARG A 189 19.16 -3.23 35.61
C ARG A 189 20.56 -3.71 35.29
N CYS A 190 21.34 -2.99 34.51
CA CYS A 190 22.73 -3.36 34.20
C CYS A 190 23.71 -3.00 35.33
N ARG A 191 23.29 -2.20 36.33
CA ARG A 191 24.15 -1.91 37.48
C ARG A 191 24.41 -3.18 38.30
N LYS A 192 25.65 -3.33 38.79
CA LYS A 192 26.13 -4.54 39.46
C LYS A 192 25.37 -4.82 40.76
N ASP A 193 25.18 -3.79 41.59
CA ASP A 193 24.38 -3.82 42.81
C ASP A 193 22.95 -4.34 42.57
N VAL A 194 22.30 -3.86 41.51
CA VAL A 194 20.94 -4.29 41.13
C VAL A 194 20.95 -5.74 40.62
N GLN A 195 21.97 -6.17 39.88
CA GLN A 195 22.10 -7.54 39.41
C GLN A 195 22.35 -8.52 40.55
N GLU A 196 23.24 -8.19 41.49
CA GLU A 196 23.51 -8.98 42.70
C GLU A 196 22.24 -9.17 43.51
N MET A 197 21.49 -8.10 43.74
CA MET A 197 20.20 -8.16 44.43
C MET A 197 19.18 -9.05 43.68
N ARG A 198 19.11 -8.94 42.35
CA ARG A 198 18.23 -9.80 41.53
C ARG A 198 18.63 -11.27 41.60
N GLN A 199 19.92 -11.58 41.63
CA GLN A 199 20.41 -12.95 41.79
C GLN A 199 20.08 -13.49 43.18
N PHE A 200 20.31 -12.69 44.23
CA PHE A 200 19.93 -13.03 45.60
C PHE A 200 18.46 -13.42 45.72
N TRP A 201 17.54 -12.57 45.24
CA TRP A 201 16.10 -12.87 45.26
C TRP A 201 15.72 -14.09 44.42
N LYS A 202 16.42 -14.36 43.32
CA LYS A 202 16.21 -15.58 42.52
C LYS A 202 16.62 -16.84 43.30
N THR A 203 17.73 -16.82 44.02
CA THR A 203 18.21 -17.96 44.82
C THR A 203 17.24 -18.25 45.96
N LEU A 204 16.86 -17.22 46.73
CA LEU A 204 15.92 -17.34 47.84
C LEU A 204 14.53 -17.86 47.39
N ALA A 205 14.07 -17.45 46.20
CA ALA A 205 12.83 -17.97 45.63
C ALA A 205 12.92 -19.44 45.19
N LYS A 206 14.11 -19.93 44.81
CA LYS A 206 14.33 -21.35 44.49
C LYS A 206 14.34 -22.20 45.75
N GLU A 207 15.06 -21.77 46.78
CA GLU A 207 15.15 -22.47 48.07
C GLU A 207 13.76 -22.70 48.67
N LYS A 208 12.94 -21.64 48.78
CA LYS A 208 11.55 -21.74 49.25
C LYS A 208 10.67 -22.71 48.45
N LYS A 209 10.85 -22.76 47.13
CA LYS A 209 10.12 -23.72 46.27
C LYS A 209 10.58 -25.17 46.46
N THR A 210 11.82 -25.36 46.91
CA THR A 210 12.39 -26.68 47.15
C THR A 210 11.97 -27.19 48.53
N GLU A 211 11.97 -26.30 49.53
CA GLU A 211 11.40 -26.56 50.86
C GLU A 211 9.91 -26.89 50.81
N ALA A 212 9.10 -26.19 50.00
CA ALA A 212 7.67 -26.47 49.87
C ALA A 212 7.34 -27.77 49.10
N LYS A 213 8.33 -28.43 48.49
CA LYS A 213 8.18 -29.71 47.79
C LYS A 213 8.64 -30.91 48.61
N ASN A 214 9.36 -30.67 49.70
CA ASN A 214 9.80 -31.67 50.66
C ASN A 214 8.84 -31.72 51.84
#